data_AF-A0A803SV73-F1
#
_entry.id   AF-A0A803SV73-F1
#
_cell.length_a   1.000
_cell.length_b   1.000
_cell.length_c   1.000
_cell.angle_alpha   90.00
_cell.angle_beta   90.00
_cell.angle_gamma   90.00
#
_symmetry.space_group_name_H-M   'P 1'
#
loop_
_entity.id
_entity.type
_entity.pdbx_description
1 polymer ?
#
loop_
_entity_poly.entity_id
_entity_poly.type
_entity_poly.pdbx_seq_one_letter_code
_entity_poly.pdbx_strand_id
1 'polypeptide(L)'
;MEILIRQQLSDAERNQDMDALKGAYKLIKSANDGRSALDSSEQFSSDLYILCAEQAHKMGFPEMSNDCLQMFFRGKPPVTQFFGRAYLCQSQLYTPVSTDNLEQFEKFIIHLLKAIDFALGDTRYYFLIYNASVIYWRNIRPFLKPGFRHFLIPSLTQIVLALKHPAEEDKDWTAELMIELLECFLDASRFEEAVDFSSTAAAFIKENVPGRYKQLFSIMVYHKLVDISQMEDELGSSPSLNIIYKIRTMEL
;
A
#
# COMPACT_ATOMS: atom_id res chain seq x y z
N MET A 1 -12.80 -18.07 -26.88
CA MET A 1 -13.20 -17.61 -25.54
C MET A 1 -12.49 -16.33 -25.04
N GLU A 2 -11.15 -16.28 -24.98
CA GLU A 2 -10.40 -15.18 -24.32
C GLU A 2 -10.74 -13.76 -24.82
N ILE A 3 -10.85 -13.55 -26.13
CA ILE A 3 -11.17 -12.24 -26.72
C ILE A 3 -12.50 -11.71 -26.19
N LEU A 4 -13.51 -12.58 -26.05
CA LEU A 4 -14.83 -12.21 -25.55
C LEU A 4 -14.77 -11.79 -24.08
N ILE A 5 -14.02 -12.55 -23.25
CA ILE A 5 -13.82 -12.20 -21.83
C ILE A 5 -13.14 -10.82 -21.74
N ARG A 6 -12.09 -10.57 -22.53
CA ARG A 6 -11.38 -9.29 -22.52
C ARG A 6 -12.28 -8.13 -22.95
N GLN A 7 -13.11 -8.32 -23.98
CA GLN A 7 -14.07 -7.32 -24.42
C GLN A 7 -15.06 -6.99 -23.30
N GLN A 8 -15.66 -8.01 -22.69
CA GLN A 8 -16.60 -7.82 -21.59
C GLN A 8 -15.97 -7.14 -20.36
N LEU A 9 -14.73 -7.50 -20.00
CA LEU A 9 -14.01 -6.81 -18.93
C LEU A 9 -13.70 -5.35 -19.29
N SER A 10 -13.36 -5.06 -20.55
CA SER A 10 -13.15 -3.69 -21.01
C SER A 10 -14.44 -2.87 -20.99
N ASP A 11 -15.58 -3.46 -21.35
CA ASP A 11 -16.88 -2.79 -21.32
C ASP A 11 -17.33 -2.54 -19.87
N ALA A 12 -17.10 -3.52 -18.99
CA ALA A 12 -17.31 -3.37 -17.55
C ALA A 12 -16.47 -2.24 -16.94
N GLU A 13 -15.20 -2.13 -17.31
CA GLU A 13 -14.30 -1.08 -16.82
C GLU A 13 -14.70 0.31 -17.33
N ARG A 14 -14.92 0.44 -18.64
CA ARG A 14 -15.17 1.75 -19.28
C ARG A 14 -16.57 2.30 -19.02
N ASN A 15 -17.57 1.43 -19.05
CA ASN A 15 -18.98 1.85 -19.01
C ASN A 15 -19.66 1.53 -17.67
N GLN A 16 -18.92 0.98 -16.69
CA GLN A 16 -19.50 0.43 -15.45
C GLN A 16 -20.59 -0.63 -15.75
N ASP A 17 -20.41 -1.39 -16.84
CA ASP A 17 -21.37 -2.38 -17.30
C ASP A 17 -21.33 -3.63 -16.41
N MET A 18 -22.31 -3.73 -15.51
CA MET A 18 -22.46 -4.85 -14.58
C MET A 18 -22.79 -6.17 -15.30
N ASP A 19 -23.49 -6.11 -16.43
CA ASP A 19 -23.90 -7.32 -17.15
C ASP A 19 -22.72 -7.86 -17.96
N ALA A 20 -21.88 -6.99 -18.52
CA ALA A 20 -20.60 -7.37 -19.10
C ALA A 20 -19.68 -8.04 -18.07
N LEU A 21 -19.55 -7.47 -16.85
CA LEU A 21 -18.78 -8.08 -15.77
C LEU A 21 -19.30 -9.49 -15.40
N LYS A 22 -20.62 -9.61 -15.18
CA LYS A 22 -21.25 -10.92 -14.88
C LYS A 22 -21.08 -11.91 -16.03
N GLY A 23 -21.11 -11.43 -17.28
CA GLY A 23 -20.84 -12.22 -18.48
C GLY A 23 -19.40 -12.78 -18.46
N ALA A 24 -18.41 -11.92 -18.24
CA ALA A 24 -17.01 -12.31 -18.19
C ALA A 24 -16.76 -13.34 -17.09
N TYR A 25 -17.29 -13.08 -15.89
CA TYR A 25 -17.21 -13.99 -14.76
C TYR A 25 -17.83 -15.37 -15.06
N LYS A 26 -19.02 -15.41 -15.67
CA LYS A 26 -19.68 -16.68 -16.04
C LYS A 26 -18.85 -17.48 -17.05
N LEU A 27 -18.24 -16.82 -18.03
CA LEU A 27 -17.37 -17.48 -19.01
C LEU A 27 -16.14 -18.08 -18.32
N ILE A 28 -15.45 -17.28 -17.49
CA ILE A 28 -14.29 -17.72 -16.70
C ILE A 28 -14.65 -18.94 -15.84
N LYS A 29 -15.76 -18.86 -15.10
CA LYS A 29 -16.20 -19.92 -14.20
C LYS A 29 -16.59 -21.20 -14.93
N SER A 30 -17.32 -21.08 -16.04
CA SER A 30 -17.74 -22.24 -16.84
C SER A 30 -16.56 -22.98 -17.44
N ALA A 31 -15.54 -22.25 -17.87
CA ALA A 31 -14.30 -22.82 -18.39
C ALA A 31 -13.44 -23.45 -17.28
N ASN A 32 -13.37 -22.84 -16.08
CA ASN A 32 -12.72 -23.43 -14.92
C ASN A 32 -13.39 -24.75 -14.47
N ASP A 33 -14.72 -24.82 -14.51
CA ASP A 33 -15.49 -26.01 -14.12
C ASP A 33 -15.49 -27.12 -15.18
N GLY A 34 -14.79 -26.93 -16.32
CA GLY A 34 -14.76 -27.88 -17.43
C GLY A 34 -16.10 -28.04 -18.14
N ARG A 35 -17.03 -27.08 -17.97
CA ARG A 35 -18.36 -27.07 -18.60
C ARG A 35 -18.39 -26.36 -19.95
N SER A 36 -17.25 -25.91 -20.48
CA SER A 36 -17.16 -25.50 -21.88
C SER A 36 -17.43 -26.70 -22.77
N ALA A 37 -18.46 -26.62 -23.61
CA ALA A 37 -18.93 -27.71 -24.46
C ALA A 37 -18.00 -28.05 -25.64
N LEU A 38 -16.81 -27.43 -25.72
CA LEU A 38 -15.88 -27.58 -26.83
C LEU A 38 -14.44 -27.62 -26.31
N ASP A 39 -13.90 -28.82 -26.25
CA ASP A 39 -12.48 -29.20 -26.26
C ASP A 39 -11.52 -28.58 -25.22
N SER A 40 -10.55 -29.39 -24.81
CA SER A 40 -9.39 -29.06 -23.98
C SER A 40 -8.45 -27.96 -24.54
N SER A 41 -8.92 -27.20 -25.54
CA SER A 41 -8.21 -26.15 -26.28
C SER A 41 -8.66 -24.72 -25.93
N GLU A 42 -9.69 -24.52 -25.11
CA GLU A 42 -10.12 -23.17 -24.68
C GLU A 42 -9.45 -22.72 -23.37
N GLN A 43 -8.14 -22.90 -23.26
CA GLN A 43 -7.37 -22.29 -22.17
C GLN A 43 -7.24 -20.78 -22.44
N PHE A 44 -7.79 -19.97 -21.54
CA PHE A 44 -7.55 -18.52 -21.50
C PHE A 44 -6.42 -18.21 -20.51
N SER A 45 -5.78 -17.06 -20.67
CA SER A 45 -4.72 -16.63 -19.74
C SER A 45 -5.22 -16.55 -18.29
N SER A 46 -4.42 -17.07 -17.35
CA SER A 46 -4.68 -16.95 -15.90
C SER A 46 -4.85 -15.50 -15.43
N ASP A 47 -4.32 -14.55 -16.19
CA ASP A 47 -4.42 -13.11 -15.93
C ASP A 47 -5.89 -12.64 -15.91
N LEU A 48 -6.77 -13.29 -16.68
CA LEU A 48 -8.19 -12.92 -16.74
C LEU A 48 -8.93 -13.16 -15.42
N TYR A 49 -8.48 -14.13 -14.60
CA TYR A 49 -9.01 -14.28 -13.25
C TYR A 49 -8.76 -13.02 -12.43
N ILE A 50 -7.55 -12.46 -12.52
CA ILE A 50 -7.15 -11.28 -11.74
C ILE A 50 -7.81 -10.02 -12.26
N LEU A 51 -7.88 -9.84 -13.59
CA LEU A 51 -8.60 -8.72 -14.19
C LEU A 51 -10.09 -8.73 -13.82
N CYS A 52 -10.73 -9.89 -13.86
CA CYS A 52 -12.12 -10.04 -13.40
C CYS A 52 -12.24 -9.78 -11.90
N ALA A 53 -11.31 -10.27 -11.08
CA ALA A 53 -11.34 -10.09 -9.63
C ALA A 53 -11.21 -8.61 -9.22
N GLU A 54 -10.28 -7.88 -9.82
CA GLU A 54 -10.07 -6.46 -9.55
C GLU A 54 -11.27 -5.63 -9.99
N GLN A 55 -11.82 -5.91 -11.18
CA GLN A 55 -12.99 -5.18 -11.67
C GLN A 55 -14.24 -5.48 -10.83
N ALA A 56 -14.44 -6.74 -10.44
CA ALA A 56 -15.51 -7.13 -9.53
C ALA A 56 -15.39 -6.43 -8.17
N HIS A 57 -14.19 -6.34 -7.61
CA HIS A 57 -13.96 -5.61 -6.37
C HIS A 57 -14.31 -4.11 -6.53
N LYS A 58 -13.80 -3.44 -7.58
CA LYS A 58 -14.08 -2.03 -7.87
C LYS A 58 -15.58 -1.74 -8.02
N MET A 59 -16.34 -2.67 -8.58
CA MET A 59 -17.79 -2.54 -8.81
C MET A 59 -18.65 -3.02 -7.64
N GLY A 60 -18.06 -3.39 -6.50
CA GLY A 60 -18.82 -3.79 -5.30
C GLY A 60 -19.34 -5.24 -5.32
N PHE A 61 -18.67 -6.14 -6.05
CA PHE A 61 -18.97 -7.58 -6.09
C PHE A 61 -17.85 -8.40 -5.40
N PRO A 62 -17.69 -8.32 -4.07
CA PRO A 62 -16.58 -8.97 -3.36
C PRO A 62 -16.61 -10.50 -3.44
N GLU A 63 -17.80 -11.11 -3.50
CA GLU A 63 -17.93 -12.56 -3.65
C GLU A 63 -17.40 -13.04 -4.99
N MET A 64 -17.70 -12.31 -6.07
CA MET A 64 -17.19 -12.59 -7.41
C MET A 64 -15.67 -12.41 -7.48
N SER A 65 -15.16 -11.34 -6.86
CA SER A 65 -13.72 -11.11 -6.75
C SER A 65 -13.01 -12.25 -6.02
N ASN A 66 -13.54 -12.65 -4.86
CA ASN A 66 -13.00 -13.77 -4.09
C ASN A 66 -13.04 -15.08 -4.89
N ASP A 67 -14.13 -15.40 -5.57
CA ASP A 67 -14.23 -16.63 -6.39
C ASP A 67 -13.18 -16.66 -7.51
N CYS A 68 -12.97 -15.53 -8.19
CA CYS A 68 -11.91 -15.38 -9.18
C CYS A 68 -10.50 -15.59 -8.59
N LEU A 69 -10.22 -15.02 -7.42
CA LEU A 69 -8.95 -15.22 -6.73
C LEU A 69 -8.74 -16.67 -6.31
N GLN A 70 -9.79 -17.34 -5.82
CA GLN A 70 -9.74 -18.76 -5.47
C GLN A 70 -9.43 -19.63 -6.70
N MET A 71 -10.06 -19.35 -7.85
CA MET A 71 -9.77 -20.06 -9.11
C MET A 71 -8.30 -19.84 -9.54
N PHE A 72 -7.78 -18.62 -9.43
CA PHE A 72 -6.39 -18.31 -9.74
C PHE A 72 -5.40 -19.08 -8.84
N PHE A 73 -5.59 -19.04 -7.52
CA PHE A 73 -4.67 -19.67 -6.56
C PHE A 73 -4.81 -21.19 -6.46
N ARG A 74 -5.96 -21.77 -6.83
CA ARG A 74 -6.12 -23.24 -6.94
C ARG A 74 -5.28 -23.82 -8.07
N GLY A 75 -5.02 -23.03 -9.11
CA GLY A 75 -4.09 -23.39 -10.17
C GLY A 75 -2.63 -23.38 -9.71
N LYS A 76 -1.72 -23.58 -10.66
CA LYS A 76 -0.30 -23.22 -10.49
C LYS A 76 -0.05 -21.95 -11.30
N PRO A 77 -0.42 -20.76 -10.77
CA PRO A 77 -0.36 -19.54 -11.54
C PRO A 77 1.10 -19.24 -11.97
N PRO A 78 1.31 -18.72 -13.18
CA PRO A 78 2.61 -18.22 -13.60
C PRO A 78 3.13 -17.13 -12.65
N VAL A 79 4.46 -17.09 -12.48
CA VAL A 79 5.14 -16.07 -11.66
C VAL A 79 5.30 -14.79 -12.48
N THR A 80 4.18 -14.08 -12.66
CA THR A 80 4.09 -12.79 -13.36
C THR A 80 3.61 -11.69 -12.41
N GLN A 81 3.56 -10.44 -12.88
CA GLN A 81 2.96 -9.34 -12.12
C GLN A 81 1.56 -9.64 -11.57
N PHE A 82 0.80 -10.53 -12.22
CA PHE A 82 -0.54 -10.91 -11.80
C PHE A 82 -0.56 -11.69 -10.49
N PHE A 83 0.55 -12.32 -10.10
CA PHE A 83 0.68 -12.98 -8.79
C PHE A 83 0.68 -11.96 -7.64
N GLY A 84 1.49 -10.90 -7.76
CA GLY A 84 1.48 -9.80 -6.79
C GLY A 84 0.16 -9.01 -6.81
N ARG A 85 -0.40 -8.76 -8.00
CA ARG A 85 -1.73 -8.13 -8.13
C ARG A 85 -2.85 -8.96 -7.50
N ALA A 86 -2.78 -10.30 -7.58
CA ALA A 86 -3.74 -11.18 -6.90
C ALA A 86 -3.72 -10.95 -5.39
N TYR A 87 -2.54 -10.84 -4.78
CA TYR A 87 -2.41 -10.52 -3.36
C TYR A 87 -2.91 -9.11 -3.01
N LEU A 88 -2.65 -8.10 -3.86
CA LEU A 88 -3.21 -6.75 -3.68
C LEU A 88 -4.74 -6.71 -3.82
N CYS A 89 -5.31 -7.50 -4.72
CA CYS A 89 -6.76 -7.63 -4.83
C CYS A 89 -7.34 -8.36 -3.60
N GLN A 90 -6.65 -9.41 -3.13
CA GLN A 90 -7.07 -10.18 -1.97
C GLN A 90 -6.99 -9.36 -0.67
N SER A 91 -5.98 -8.50 -0.50
CA SER A 91 -5.89 -7.62 0.67
C SER A 91 -7.11 -6.71 0.76
N GLN A 92 -7.52 -6.09 -0.35
CA GLN A 92 -8.67 -5.19 -0.40
C GLN A 92 -10.02 -5.86 -0.07
N LEU A 93 -10.13 -7.19 -0.13
CA LEU A 93 -11.31 -7.90 0.38
C LEU A 93 -11.43 -7.88 1.91
N TYR A 94 -10.33 -7.56 2.60
CA TYR A 94 -10.24 -7.44 4.06
C TYR A 94 -10.08 -5.99 4.52
N THR A 95 -10.47 -5.00 3.71
CA THR A 95 -10.38 -3.58 4.06
C THR A 95 -11.02 -3.32 5.44
N PRO A 96 -10.25 -2.79 6.41
CA PRO A 96 -10.79 -2.50 7.73
C PRO A 96 -11.71 -1.27 7.67
N VAL A 97 -12.93 -1.41 8.20
CA VAL A 97 -13.91 -0.32 8.27
C VAL A 97 -13.83 0.46 9.59
N SER A 98 -13.30 -0.16 10.64
CA SER A 98 -13.09 0.46 11.95
C SER A 98 -11.90 -0.19 12.66
N THR A 99 -11.49 0.41 13.78
CA THR A 99 -10.43 -0.12 14.65
C THR A 99 -10.85 -1.32 15.48
N ASP A 100 -12.16 -1.63 15.51
CA ASP A 100 -12.67 -2.79 16.26
C ASP A 100 -12.47 -4.09 15.50
N ASN A 101 -12.14 -3.99 14.20
CA ASN A 101 -12.00 -5.12 13.30
C ASN A 101 -10.53 -5.48 13.05
N LEU A 102 -9.81 -5.79 14.13
CA LEU A 102 -8.40 -6.14 14.08
C LEU A 102 -8.12 -7.37 13.23
N GLU A 103 -9.01 -8.38 13.25
CA GLU A 103 -8.83 -9.59 12.43
C GLU A 103 -8.85 -9.27 10.93
N GLN A 104 -9.75 -8.39 10.48
CA GLN A 104 -9.76 -7.94 9.08
C GLN A 104 -8.51 -7.13 8.76
N PHE A 105 -8.09 -6.24 9.65
CA PHE A 105 -6.85 -5.49 9.48
C PHE A 105 -5.63 -6.43 9.34
N GLU A 106 -5.48 -7.42 10.21
CA GLU A 106 -4.39 -8.39 10.13
C GLU A 106 -4.41 -9.17 8.81
N LYS A 107 -5.58 -9.62 8.35
CA LYS A 107 -5.72 -10.28 7.05
C LYS A 107 -5.36 -9.34 5.89
N PHE A 108 -5.81 -8.09 5.94
CA PHE A 108 -5.42 -7.05 4.97
C PHE A 108 -3.90 -6.92 4.89
N ILE A 109 -3.23 -6.77 6.03
CA ILE A 109 -1.77 -6.63 6.12
C ILE A 109 -1.05 -7.87 5.60
N ILE A 110 -1.47 -9.08 5.99
CA ILE A 110 -0.83 -10.33 5.54
C ILE A 110 -0.80 -10.42 4.02
N HIS A 111 -1.91 -10.11 3.36
CA HIS A 111 -2.00 -10.21 1.90
C HIS A 111 -1.25 -9.08 1.22
N LEU A 112 -1.29 -7.87 1.80
CA LEU A 112 -0.52 -6.74 1.28
C LEU A 112 0.99 -7.02 1.32
N LEU A 113 1.50 -7.51 2.46
CA LEU A 113 2.93 -7.81 2.61
C LEU A 113 3.38 -8.97 1.72
N LYS A 114 2.53 -9.98 1.47
CA LYS A 114 2.83 -11.00 0.44
C LYS A 114 3.05 -10.41 -0.95
N ALA A 115 2.32 -9.36 -1.33
CA ALA A 115 2.54 -8.68 -2.60
C ALA A 115 3.88 -7.93 -2.62
N ILE A 116 4.27 -7.31 -1.50
CA ILE A 116 5.55 -6.61 -1.35
C ILE A 116 6.71 -7.60 -1.38
N ASP A 117 6.63 -8.70 -0.63
CA ASP A 117 7.65 -9.75 -0.62
C ASP A 117 7.85 -10.35 -2.02
N PHE A 118 6.76 -10.59 -2.74
CA PHE A 118 6.82 -11.01 -4.14
C PHE A 118 7.55 -9.98 -5.02
N ALA A 119 7.21 -8.70 -4.87
CA ALA A 119 7.78 -7.63 -5.67
C ALA A 119 9.27 -7.42 -5.39
N LEU A 120 9.70 -7.55 -4.13
CA LEU A 120 11.11 -7.44 -3.73
C LEU A 120 12.01 -8.50 -4.39
N GLY A 121 11.45 -9.65 -4.75
CA GLY A 121 12.18 -10.74 -5.42
C GLY A 121 12.60 -10.44 -6.86
N ASP A 122 12.02 -9.44 -7.52
CA ASP A 122 12.32 -9.11 -8.93
C ASP A 122 12.10 -7.63 -9.25
N THR A 123 13.16 -6.94 -9.67
CA THR A 123 13.16 -5.50 -9.97
C THR A 123 12.08 -5.07 -10.96
N ARG A 124 11.63 -5.97 -11.85
CA ARG A 124 10.56 -5.72 -12.82
C ARG A 124 9.20 -5.45 -12.16
N TYR A 125 9.02 -5.87 -10.92
CA TYR A 125 7.76 -5.77 -10.19
C TYR A 125 7.74 -4.70 -9.11
N TYR A 126 8.75 -3.84 -9.03
CA TYR A 126 8.88 -2.86 -7.94
C TYR A 126 7.76 -1.83 -7.92
N PHE A 127 7.13 -1.56 -9.07
CA PHE A 127 5.91 -0.74 -9.13
C PHE A 127 4.77 -1.30 -8.25
N LEU A 128 4.77 -2.60 -7.95
CA LEU A 128 3.79 -3.19 -7.03
C LEU A 128 4.02 -2.77 -5.58
N ILE A 129 5.24 -2.40 -5.18
CA ILE A 129 5.54 -1.87 -3.84
C ILE A 129 4.88 -0.50 -3.69
N TYR A 130 5.04 0.38 -4.69
CA TYR A 130 4.33 1.64 -4.74
C TYR A 130 2.80 1.43 -4.68
N ASN A 131 2.25 0.57 -5.54
CA ASN A 131 0.81 0.28 -5.52
C ASN A 131 0.33 -0.27 -4.17
N ALA A 132 1.10 -1.15 -3.54
CA ALA A 132 0.82 -1.68 -2.21
C ALA A 132 0.77 -0.56 -1.16
N SER A 133 1.73 0.36 -1.19
CA SER A 133 1.80 1.48 -0.24
C SER A 133 0.62 2.45 -0.40
N VAL A 134 0.16 2.70 -1.63
CA VAL A 134 -1.03 3.52 -1.90
C VAL A 134 -2.29 2.82 -1.39
N ILE A 135 -2.41 1.51 -1.63
CA ILE A 135 -3.52 0.70 -1.08
C ILE A 135 -3.48 0.73 0.45
N TYR A 136 -2.31 0.56 1.06
CA TYR A 136 -2.11 0.66 2.51
C TYR A 136 -2.68 1.99 3.04
N TRP A 137 -2.15 3.11 2.56
CA TRP A 137 -2.52 4.44 3.02
C TRP A 137 -4.02 4.73 2.96
N ARG A 138 -4.67 4.29 1.87
CA ARG A 138 -6.11 4.47 1.68
C ARG A 138 -6.94 3.68 2.69
N ASN A 139 -6.46 2.51 3.11
CA ASN A 139 -7.23 1.58 3.94
C ASN A 139 -6.90 1.70 5.43
N ILE A 140 -5.74 2.25 5.81
CA ILE A 140 -5.38 2.44 7.23
C ILE A 140 -6.01 3.67 7.89
N ARG A 141 -6.81 4.46 7.17
CA ARG A 141 -7.42 5.69 7.69
C ARG A 141 -8.12 5.53 9.05
N PRO A 142 -8.85 4.44 9.35
CA PRO A 142 -9.46 4.24 10.67
C PRO A 142 -8.44 4.20 11.83
N PHE A 143 -7.20 3.79 11.55
CA PHE A 143 -6.12 3.61 12.53
C PHE A 143 -5.23 4.84 12.71
N LEU A 144 -5.38 5.87 11.86
CA LEU A 144 -4.63 7.14 11.99
C LEU A 144 -5.09 8.03 13.15
N LYS A 145 -6.12 7.60 13.89
CA LYS A 145 -6.59 8.32 15.08
C LYS A 145 -5.66 8.06 16.28
N PRO A 146 -5.51 9.03 17.21
CA PRO A 146 -4.66 8.87 18.38
C PRO A 146 -4.98 7.61 19.20
N GLY A 147 -3.94 6.93 19.68
CA GLY A 147 -4.02 5.70 20.46
C GLY A 147 -4.15 4.42 19.64
N PHE A 148 -4.31 4.49 18.32
CA PHE A 148 -4.43 3.31 17.44
C PHE A 148 -3.28 3.18 16.43
N ARG A 149 -2.39 4.18 16.33
CA ARG A 149 -1.31 4.17 15.34
C ARG A 149 -0.26 3.10 15.63
N HIS A 150 -0.18 2.63 16.87
CA HIS A 150 0.71 1.54 17.25
C HIS A 150 0.46 0.24 16.45
N PHE A 151 -0.77 -0.03 16.00
CA PHE A 151 -1.09 -1.17 15.12
C PHE A 151 -0.44 -1.06 13.74
N LEU A 152 -0.12 0.15 13.29
CA LEU A 152 0.45 0.41 11.98
C LEU A 152 1.97 0.19 11.94
N ILE A 153 2.66 0.39 13.06
CA ILE A 153 4.13 0.40 13.13
C ILE A 153 4.75 -0.83 12.44
N PRO A 154 4.34 -2.09 12.71
CA PRO A 154 5.01 -3.25 12.13
C PRO A 154 4.90 -3.30 10.60
N SER A 155 3.75 -2.90 10.05
CA SER A 155 3.49 -2.96 8.60
C SER A 155 4.05 -1.75 7.87
N LEU A 156 3.88 -0.54 8.43
CA LEU A 156 4.40 0.69 7.84
C LEU A 156 5.95 0.69 7.82
N THR A 157 6.60 0.11 8.83
CA THR A 157 8.07 -0.06 8.83
C THR A 157 8.54 -0.87 7.63
N GLN A 158 7.88 -2.00 7.36
CA GLN A 158 8.22 -2.86 6.21
C GLN A 158 7.97 -2.16 4.87
N ILE A 159 6.87 -1.41 4.77
CA ILE A 159 6.52 -0.65 3.56
C ILE A 159 7.54 0.46 3.29
N VAL A 160 7.88 1.26 4.31
CA VAL A 160 8.89 2.32 4.20
C VAL A 160 10.24 1.74 3.80
N LEU A 161 10.64 0.60 4.39
CA LEU A 161 11.88 -0.07 4.03
C LEU A 161 11.89 -0.51 2.56
N ALA A 162 10.78 -1.08 2.07
CA ALA A 162 10.65 -1.53 0.68
C ALA A 162 10.68 -0.35 -0.32
N LEU A 163 10.06 0.79 0.02
CA LEU A 163 10.04 2.00 -0.82
C LEU A 163 11.38 2.73 -0.90
N LYS A 164 12.28 2.52 0.07
CA LYS A 164 13.63 3.11 0.02
C LYS A 164 14.52 2.54 -1.09
N HIS A 165 14.03 1.58 -1.88
CA HIS A 165 14.81 1.05 -3.00
C HIS A 165 15.14 2.12 -4.05
N PRO A 166 16.31 2.05 -4.72
CA PRO A 166 16.71 3.04 -5.74
C PRO A 166 15.74 3.21 -6.91
N ALA A 167 15.01 2.14 -7.26
CA ALA A 167 14.02 2.16 -8.34
C ALA A 167 12.71 2.90 -8.00
N GLU A 168 12.50 3.29 -6.74
CA GLU A 168 11.34 4.10 -6.37
C GLU A 168 11.50 5.53 -6.88
N GLU A 169 10.56 6.00 -7.70
CA GLU A 169 10.62 7.32 -8.32
C GLU A 169 10.01 8.40 -7.41
N ASP A 170 8.96 8.07 -6.65
CA ASP A 170 8.23 9.03 -5.83
C ASP A 170 8.83 9.15 -4.42
N LYS A 171 9.93 9.89 -4.34
CA LYS A 171 10.61 10.17 -3.07
C LYS A 171 9.76 11.03 -2.13
N ASP A 172 8.84 11.83 -2.67
CA ASP A 172 7.92 12.65 -1.90
C ASP A 172 6.90 11.78 -1.14
N TRP A 173 6.35 10.79 -1.83
CA TRP A 173 5.49 9.77 -1.24
C TRP A 173 6.19 8.95 -0.16
N THR A 174 7.44 8.54 -0.42
CA THR A 174 8.24 7.83 0.58
C THR A 174 8.44 8.68 1.84
N ALA A 175 8.74 9.97 1.68
CA ALA A 175 8.90 10.89 2.80
C ALA A 175 7.61 11.11 3.60
N GLU A 176 6.45 11.20 2.95
CA GLU A 176 5.14 11.25 3.63
C GLU A 176 4.96 10.05 4.56
N LEU A 177 5.23 8.83 4.07
CA LEU A 177 5.10 7.61 4.86
C LEU A 177 6.15 7.50 5.98
N MET A 178 7.36 8.05 5.78
CA MET A 178 8.34 8.17 6.85
C MET A 178 7.86 9.12 7.96
N ILE A 179 7.29 10.28 7.62
CA ILE A 179 6.73 11.21 8.61
C ILE A 179 5.61 10.53 9.39
N GLU A 180 4.70 9.82 8.71
CA GLU A 180 3.64 9.06 9.39
C GLU A 180 4.21 8.00 10.33
N LEU A 181 5.25 7.26 9.92
CA LEU A 181 5.86 6.24 10.77
C LEU A 181 6.47 6.84 12.04
N LEU A 182 7.08 8.02 11.93
CA LEU A 182 7.56 8.75 13.09
C LEU A 182 6.42 9.13 14.05
N GLU A 183 5.31 9.65 13.52
CA GLU A 183 4.13 9.93 14.35
C GLU A 183 3.53 8.67 14.98
N CYS A 184 3.57 7.53 14.30
CA CYS A 184 3.15 6.25 14.87
C CYS A 184 4.01 5.86 16.09
N PHE A 185 5.34 6.02 16.02
CA PHE A 185 6.21 5.77 17.18
C PHE A 185 5.90 6.71 18.35
N LEU A 186 5.67 7.99 18.05
CA LEU A 186 5.35 9.01 19.05
C LEU A 186 4.00 8.75 19.74
N ASP A 187 2.95 8.43 18.97
CA ASP A 187 1.62 8.06 19.50
C ASP A 187 1.70 6.82 20.40
N ALA A 188 2.57 5.86 20.06
CA ALA A 188 2.82 4.66 20.84
C ALA A 188 3.80 4.86 22.02
N SER A 189 4.28 6.08 22.26
CA SER A 189 5.31 6.38 23.27
C SER A 189 6.62 5.59 23.12
N ARG A 190 6.95 5.15 21.90
CA ARG A 190 8.19 4.42 21.57
C ARG A 190 9.31 5.41 21.24
N PHE A 191 9.72 6.19 22.24
CA PHE A 191 10.63 7.34 22.06
C PHE A 191 12.02 6.95 21.57
N GLU A 192 12.58 5.83 22.01
CA GLU A 192 13.89 5.35 21.54
C GLU A 192 13.89 5.12 20.03
N GLU A 193 12.87 4.41 19.53
CA GLU A 193 12.69 4.16 18.10
C GLU A 193 12.38 5.45 17.32
N ALA A 194 11.61 6.38 17.93
CA ALA A 194 11.35 7.67 17.32
C ALA A 194 12.63 8.49 17.13
N VAL A 195 13.53 8.51 18.12
CA VAL A 195 14.83 9.20 18.04
C VAL A 195 15.68 8.60 16.92
N ASP A 196 15.89 7.27 16.95
CA ASP A 196 16.70 6.57 15.95
C ASP A 196 16.16 6.75 14.53
N PHE A 197 14.84 6.59 14.38
CA PHE A 197 14.19 6.70 13.08
C PHE A 197 14.16 8.15 12.57
N SER A 198 14.01 9.16 13.44
CA SER A 198 13.96 10.57 13.04
C SER A 198 15.24 11.01 12.33
N SER A 199 16.41 10.52 12.75
CA SER A 199 17.69 10.80 12.09
C SER A 199 17.74 10.20 10.69
N THR A 200 17.24 8.98 10.53
CA THR A 200 17.12 8.30 9.23
C THR A 200 16.17 9.04 8.29
N ALA A 201 15.01 9.49 8.80
CA ALA A 201 14.04 10.27 8.04
C ALA A 201 14.60 11.64 7.65
N ALA A 202 15.30 12.33 8.55
CA ALA A 202 15.90 13.63 8.28
C ALA A 202 16.94 13.55 7.15
N ALA A 203 17.83 12.55 7.19
CA ALA A 203 18.82 12.34 6.13
C ALA A 203 18.15 12.14 4.76
N PHE A 204 17.18 11.21 4.69
CA PHE A 204 16.46 10.93 3.44
C PHE A 204 15.71 12.16 2.91
N ILE A 205 14.98 12.87 3.76
CA ILE A 205 14.16 14.02 3.37
C ILE A 205 15.02 15.20 2.94
N LYS A 206 16.12 15.49 3.62
CA LYS A 206 17.05 16.56 3.21
C LYS A 206 17.66 16.29 1.84
N GLU A 207 18.04 15.05 1.57
CA GLU A 207 18.66 14.64 0.31
C GLU A 207 17.67 14.64 -0.85
N ASN A 208 16.46 14.10 -0.65
CA ASN A 208 15.55 13.79 -1.75
C ASN A 208 14.40 14.79 -1.91
N VAL A 209 13.86 15.31 -0.79
CA VAL A 209 12.66 16.18 -0.79
C VAL A 209 12.75 17.26 0.29
N PRO A 210 13.73 18.18 0.18
CA PRO A 210 14.04 19.16 1.24
C PRO A 210 12.86 20.09 1.58
N GLY A 211 11.89 20.25 0.69
CA GLY A 211 10.65 20.99 0.94
C GLY A 211 9.84 20.45 2.13
N ARG A 212 9.90 19.14 2.40
CA ARG A 212 9.20 18.48 3.52
C ARG A 212 9.98 18.52 4.83
N TYR A 213 11.26 18.90 4.81
CA TYR A 213 12.08 18.88 6.02
C TYR A 213 11.50 19.77 7.12
N LYS A 214 10.87 20.90 6.77
CA LYS A 214 10.21 21.79 7.73
C LYS A 214 9.11 21.09 8.55
N GLN A 215 8.35 20.21 7.91
CA GLN A 215 7.30 19.43 8.57
C GLN A 215 7.92 18.44 9.56
N LEU A 216 8.89 17.64 9.10
CA LEU A 216 9.60 16.69 9.96
C LEU A 216 10.28 17.42 11.15
N PHE A 217 10.99 18.51 10.88
CA PHE A 217 11.70 19.30 11.88
C PHE A 217 10.75 19.85 12.95
N SER A 218 9.57 20.31 12.55
CA SER A 218 8.55 20.77 13.50
C SER A 218 8.16 19.66 14.49
N ILE A 219 8.00 18.42 14.03
CA ILE A 219 7.68 17.25 14.87
C ILE A 219 8.85 16.94 15.81
N MET A 220 10.06 16.91 15.25
CA MET A 220 11.30 16.64 15.99
C MET A 220 11.52 17.62 17.16
N VAL A 221 11.32 18.92 16.95
CA VAL A 221 11.46 19.93 18.00
C VAL A 221 10.37 19.79 19.06
N TYR A 222 9.11 19.67 18.64
CA TYR A 222 7.98 19.55 19.57
C TYR A 222 8.12 18.33 20.49
N HIS A 223 8.58 17.20 19.97
CA HIS A 223 8.79 15.97 20.76
C HIS A 223 10.21 15.83 21.34
N LYS A 224 11.07 16.84 21.22
CA LYS A 224 12.44 16.84 21.77
C LYS A 224 13.29 15.66 21.25
N LEU A 225 13.12 15.30 19.98
CA LEU A 225 13.84 14.18 19.35
C LEU A 225 15.25 14.53 18.88
N VAL A 226 15.63 15.81 18.93
CA VAL A 226 16.94 16.27 18.45
C VAL A 226 17.63 17.12 19.51
N ASP A 227 18.94 16.91 19.62
CA ASP A 227 19.80 17.75 20.44
C ASP A 227 20.00 19.12 19.78
N ILE A 228 19.57 20.17 20.48
CA ILE A 228 19.64 21.56 20.01
C ILE A 228 21.08 21.98 19.72
N SER A 229 22.05 21.46 20.49
CA SER A 229 23.47 21.76 20.29
C SER A 229 23.98 21.31 18.92
N GLN A 230 23.37 20.27 18.34
CA GLN A 230 23.70 19.75 17.02
C GLN A 230 23.01 20.52 15.88
N MET A 231 22.08 21.42 16.22
CA MET A 231 21.26 22.16 15.25
C MET A 231 21.57 23.66 15.20
N GLU A 232 22.50 24.19 16.00
CA GLU A 232 22.80 25.62 16.06
C GLU A 232 23.19 26.20 14.69
N ASP A 233 24.05 25.50 13.95
CA ASP A 233 24.47 25.91 12.60
C ASP A 233 23.31 25.87 11.59
N GLU A 234 22.44 24.87 11.69
CA GLU A 234 21.26 24.72 10.81
C GLU A 234 20.18 25.78 11.12
N LEU A 235 20.00 26.11 12.40
CA LEU A 235 19.10 27.17 12.86
C LEU A 235 19.62 28.57 12.53
N GLY A 236 20.94 28.76 12.50
CA GLY A 236 21.59 30.00 12.10
C GLY A 236 21.50 30.24 10.59
N SER A 237 21.59 29.17 9.80
CA SER A 237 21.55 29.24 8.32
C SER A 237 20.13 29.28 7.74
N SER A 238 19.10 28.82 8.47
CA SER A 238 17.71 28.83 8.00
C SER A 238 16.76 29.64 8.91
N PRO A 239 16.37 30.86 8.49
CA PRO A 239 15.40 31.66 9.22
C PRO A 239 14.06 30.94 9.44
N SER A 240 13.65 30.12 8.47
CA SER A 240 12.40 29.36 8.56
C SER A 240 12.42 28.28 9.65
N LEU A 241 13.55 27.57 9.80
CA LEU A 241 13.70 26.58 10.87
C LEU A 241 13.82 27.26 12.24
N ASN A 242 14.49 28.41 12.31
CA ASN A 242 14.57 29.23 13.52
C ASN A 242 13.18 29.68 14.03
N ILE A 243 12.32 30.14 13.12
CA ILE A 243 10.95 30.50 13.45
C ILE A 243 10.16 29.28 13.95
N ILE A 244 10.24 28.14 13.25
CA ILE A 244 9.57 26.90 13.67
C ILE A 244 10.04 26.50 15.07
N TYR A 245 11.34 26.51 15.32
CA TYR A 245 11.93 26.18 16.62
C TYR A 245 11.39 27.08 17.73
N LYS A 246 11.39 28.40 17.53
CA LYS A 246 10.85 29.36 18.51
C LYS A 246 9.37 29.15 18.77
N ILE A 247 8.55 28.91 17.74
CA ILE A 247 7.11 28.68 17.91
C ILE A 247 6.88 27.39 18.71
N ARG A 248 7.50 26.27 18.31
CA ARG A 248 7.29 24.97 18.96
C ARG A 248 7.80 24.92 20.38
N THR A 249 8.88 25.62 20.70
CA THR A 249 9.39 25.71 22.08
C THR A 249 8.50 26.56 22.99
N MET A 250 7.72 27.49 22.44
CA MET A 250 6.73 28.27 23.22
C MET A 250 5.44 27.47 23.51
N GLU A 251 5.18 26.40 22.76
CA GLU A 251 4.03 25.50 22.93
C GLU A 251 4.28 24.38 23.96
N LEU A 252 5.51 24.26 24.46
CA LEU A 252 5.96 23.27 25.46
C LEU A 252 5.92 23.83 26.90
#